data_AF-A0A7C8EQM5-F1
#
_entry.id   AF-A0A7C8EQM5-F1
#
_cell.length_a   1.000
_cell.length_b   1.000
_cell.length_c   1.000
_cell.angle_alpha   90.00
_cell.angle_beta   90.00
_cell.angle_gamma   90.00
#
_symmetry.space_group_name_H-M   'P 1'
#
loop_
_entity.id
_entity.type
_entity.pdbx_description
1 polymer ?
#
loop_
_entity_poly.entity_id
_entity_poly.type
_entity_poly.pdbx_seq_one_letter_code
_entity_poly.pdbx_strand_id
1 'polypeptide(L)'
;MKKYRSRLPFELPYPGKIELSGYAYYDASLHRAAARVRASGLMQVVLDDTERLFQPGECDDAALYCGWYSLANYIDAFKWVRGSVGFHIASQECETLRNTSSKVWCKMMLEKGIAATIGPVGEPYVQAFPVPEVFFGLLLEGKATLAECYASSSPFLSWRMVLIGDPLYKPFSTAQRRGNSLSGNQDR
;
A
#
# COMPACT_ATOMS: atom_id res chain seq x y z
N MET A 1 36.37 24.06 -1.56
CA MET A 1 35.43 23.45 -0.60
C MET A 1 35.12 22.03 -1.04
N LYS A 2 35.55 21.01 -0.28
CA LYS A 2 35.26 19.60 -0.56
C LYS A 2 33.83 19.29 -0.11
N LYS A 3 32.92 18.97 -1.05
CA LYS A 3 31.56 18.51 -0.72
C LYS A 3 31.63 17.06 -0.22
N TYR A 4 31.35 16.85 1.06
CA TYR A 4 31.12 15.54 1.64
C TYR A 4 29.83 14.96 1.03
N ARG A 5 29.94 13.81 0.36
CA ARG A 5 28.81 13.04 -0.16
C ARG A 5 28.44 12.02 0.92
N SER A 6 27.41 12.30 1.71
CA SER A 6 26.83 11.30 2.62
C SER A 6 26.27 10.16 1.78
N ARG A 7 26.82 8.96 1.93
CA ARG A 7 26.27 7.73 1.34
C ARG A 7 25.02 7.36 2.13
N LEU A 8 23.84 7.69 1.60
CA LEU A 8 22.62 6.96 1.97
C LEU A 8 22.76 5.53 1.42
N PRO A 9 22.27 4.49 2.14
CA PRO A 9 22.45 3.08 1.75
C PRO A 9 21.61 2.64 0.53
N PHE A 10 21.01 3.59 -0.20
CA PHE A 10 20.21 3.30 -1.38
C PHE A 10 20.44 4.39 -2.44
N GLU A 11 20.99 4.00 -3.59
CA GLU A 11 21.05 4.84 -4.79
C GLU A 11 19.73 4.70 -5.56
N LEU A 12 19.05 5.83 -5.80
CA LEU A 12 17.89 5.88 -6.69
C LEU A 12 18.34 5.48 -8.12
N PRO A 13 17.64 4.56 -8.80
CA PRO A 13 18.20 3.84 -9.96
C PRO A 13 18.17 4.63 -11.29
N TYR A 14 18.21 5.95 -11.28
CA TYR A 14 18.09 6.75 -12.52
C TYR A 14 19.29 7.68 -12.72
N PRO A 15 20.36 7.22 -13.42
CA PRO A 15 21.43 8.08 -13.89
C PRO A 15 20.95 8.79 -15.18
N GLY A 16 20.20 9.88 -15.00
CA GLY A 16 19.72 10.70 -16.11
C GLY A 16 18.45 11.44 -15.74
N LYS A 17 18.46 12.76 -15.85
CA LYS A 17 17.30 13.62 -15.59
C LYS A 17 16.21 13.35 -16.62
N ILE A 18 15.32 12.40 -16.32
CA ILE A 18 13.98 12.38 -16.85
C ILE A 18 13.10 12.81 -15.68
N GLU A 19 12.56 14.03 -15.73
CA GLU A 19 11.49 14.43 -14.81
C GLU A 19 10.28 13.55 -15.13
N LEU A 20 10.21 12.37 -14.52
CA LEU A 20 8.97 11.61 -14.45
C LEU A 20 7.97 12.53 -13.74
N SER A 21 6.86 12.86 -14.41
CA SER A 21 5.73 13.46 -13.71
C SER A 21 5.38 12.57 -12.52
N GLY A 22 4.92 13.14 -11.39
CA GLY A 22 4.62 12.36 -10.19
C GLY A 22 3.79 11.09 -10.48
N TYR A 23 2.93 11.16 -11.50
CA TYR A 23 2.17 10.03 -12.00
C TYR A 23 3.04 8.86 -12.49
N ALA A 24 3.98 9.09 -13.41
CA ALA A 24 4.83 8.03 -13.95
C ALA A 24 5.72 7.39 -12.87
N TYR A 25 6.13 8.17 -11.87
CA TYR A 25 6.86 7.62 -10.73
C TYR A 25 6.01 6.68 -9.86
N TYR A 26 4.77 7.05 -9.57
CA TYR A 26 3.86 6.22 -8.76
C TYR A 26 3.38 4.99 -9.53
N ASP A 27 3.09 5.11 -10.82
CA ASP A 27 2.79 3.99 -11.70
C ASP A 27 3.93 2.96 -11.69
N ALA A 28 5.16 3.40 -11.95
CA ALA A 28 6.32 2.53 -11.89
C ALA A 28 6.53 1.93 -10.49
N SER A 29 6.14 2.65 -9.42
CA SER A 29 6.19 2.16 -8.04
C SER A 29 5.14 1.08 -7.76
N LEU A 30 3.94 1.15 -8.35
CA LEU A 30 2.95 0.08 -8.30
C LEU A 30 3.50 -1.21 -8.93
N HIS A 31 4.11 -1.09 -10.11
CA HIS A 31 4.74 -2.23 -10.79
C HIS A 31 5.88 -2.84 -9.97
N ARG A 32 6.73 -2.00 -9.35
CA ARG A 32 7.80 -2.47 -8.47
C ARG A 32 7.27 -3.10 -7.19
N ALA A 33 6.18 -2.57 -6.60
CA ALA A 33 5.50 -3.20 -5.47
C ALA A 33 5.00 -4.59 -5.83
N ALA A 34 4.31 -4.73 -6.97
CA ALA A 34 3.83 -6.02 -7.47
C ALA A 34 4.98 -7.02 -7.68
N ALA A 35 6.10 -6.57 -8.25
CA ALA A 35 7.30 -7.39 -8.42
C ALA A 35 7.89 -7.84 -7.08
N ARG A 36 7.95 -6.97 -6.06
CA ARG A 36 8.43 -7.31 -4.71
C ARG A 36 7.53 -8.33 -4.00
N VAL A 37 6.22 -8.13 -4.06
CA VAL A 37 5.25 -9.10 -3.50
C VAL A 37 5.42 -10.45 -4.18
N ARG A 38 5.53 -10.47 -5.53
CA ARG A 38 5.71 -11.71 -6.29
C ARG A 38 7.03 -12.41 -5.93
N ALA A 39 8.12 -11.66 -5.83
CA ALA A 39 9.43 -12.19 -5.44
C ALA A 39 9.48 -12.74 -4.01
N SER A 40 8.60 -12.26 -3.11
CA SER A 40 8.52 -12.78 -1.75
C SER A 40 7.97 -14.22 -1.68
N GLY A 41 7.22 -14.66 -2.69
CA GLY A 41 6.59 -15.98 -2.73
C GLY A 41 5.46 -16.20 -1.71
N LEU A 42 5.02 -15.15 -1.02
CA LEU A 42 4.06 -15.27 0.09
C LEU A 42 2.60 -15.33 -0.35
N MET A 43 2.30 -14.77 -1.52
CA MET A 43 0.95 -14.69 -2.05
C MET A 43 0.98 -14.57 -3.57
N GLN A 44 -0.14 -14.89 -4.20
CA GLN A 44 -0.33 -14.65 -5.63
C GLN A 44 -0.47 -13.16 -5.89
N VAL A 45 0.05 -12.71 -7.04
CA VAL A 45 0.03 -11.30 -7.44
C VAL A 45 -0.66 -11.17 -8.79
N VAL A 46 -1.76 -10.44 -8.78
CA VAL A 46 -2.46 -9.97 -9.98
C VAL A 46 -2.04 -8.53 -10.20
N LEU A 47 -1.55 -8.23 -11.41
CA LEU A 47 -1.25 -6.88 -11.87
C LEU A 47 -2.14 -6.62 -13.08
N ASP A 48 -3.02 -5.63 -12.99
CA ASP A 48 -3.81 -5.13 -14.12
C ASP A 48 -3.12 -3.86 -14.63
N ASP A 49 -2.63 -3.92 -15.87
CA ASP A 49 -1.92 -2.83 -16.58
C ASP A 49 -2.82 -2.15 -17.63
N THR A 50 -4.13 -2.37 -17.55
CA THR A 50 -5.12 -1.77 -18.45
C THR A 50 -5.69 -0.48 -17.86
N GLU A 51 -6.35 0.34 -18.70
CA GLU A 51 -7.08 1.53 -18.24
C GLU A 51 -8.33 1.20 -17.41
N ARG A 52 -8.72 -0.08 -17.38
CA ARG A 52 -9.87 -0.59 -16.67
C ARG A 52 -9.47 -0.86 -15.21
N LEU A 53 -10.37 -0.56 -14.29
CA LEU A 53 -10.27 -1.01 -12.92
C LEU A 53 -10.67 -2.48 -12.77
N PHE A 54 -10.17 -3.14 -11.72
CA PHE A 54 -10.66 -4.45 -11.32
C PHE A 54 -12.19 -4.47 -11.20
N GLN A 55 -12.80 -5.53 -11.69
CA GLN A 55 -14.24 -5.73 -11.71
C GLN A 55 -14.68 -6.67 -10.58
N PRO A 56 -15.98 -6.67 -10.21
CA PRO A 56 -16.51 -7.56 -9.19
C PRO A 56 -16.12 -9.03 -9.39
N GLY A 57 -15.52 -9.63 -8.37
CA GLY A 57 -15.13 -11.05 -8.35
C GLY A 57 -13.77 -11.38 -8.97
N GLU A 58 -13.00 -10.38 -9.42
CA GLU A 58 -11.66 -10.62 -9.99
C GLU A 58 -10.57 -10.82 -8.93
N CYS A 59 -10.79 -10.27 -7.74
CA CYS A 59 -9.83 -10.30 -6.63
C CYS A 59 -10.48 -10.90 -5.38
N ASP A 60 -10.91 -12.15 -5.51
CA ASP A 60 -11.30 -12.96 -4.35
C ASP A 60 -10.05 -13.25 -3.50
N ASP A 61 -10.18 -13.16 -2.17
CA ASP A 61 -9.10 -13.32 -1.19
C ASP A 61 -7.98 -12.25 -1.22
N ALA A 62 -8.36 -10.99 -1.43
CA ALA A 62 -7.43 -9.86 -1.46
C ALA A 62 -6.77 -9.60 -0.09
N ALA A 63 -5.46 -9.83 -0.01
CA ALA A 63 -4.62 -9.54 1.16
C ALA A 63 -3.92 -8.18 1.10
N LEU A 64 -3.40 -7.82 -0.07
CA LEU A 64 -2.76 -6.53 -0.32
C LEU A 64 -3.40 -5.88 -1.53
N TYR A 65 -3.60 -4.56 -1.48
CA TYR A 65 -4.15 -3.82 -2.60
C TYR A 65 -3.48 -2.45 -2.75
N CYS A 66 -3.13 -2.10 -3.98
CA CYS A 66 -2.81 -0.73 -4.36
C CYS A 66 -3.23 -0.49 -5.79
N GLY A 67 -3.93 0.61 -6.01
CA GLY A 67 -4.39 1.05 -7.32
C GLY A 67 -4.54 2.55 -7.33
N TRP A 68 -4.92 3.11 -8.48
CA TRP A 68 -5.10 4.54 -8.64
C TRP A 68 -6.20 4.88 -9.64
N TYR A 69 -6.72 6.10 -9.52
CA TYR A 69 -7.73 6.70 -10.41
C TYR A 69 -9.14 6.09 -10.33
N SER A 70 -10.17 6.85 -10.76
CA SER A 70 -11.61 6.67 -10.44
C SER A 70 -12.03 7.24 -9.08
N LEU A 71 -11.86 8.56 -8.95
CA LEU A 71 -12.22 9.34 -7.77
C LEU A 71 -13.68 9.10 -7.35
N ALA A 72 -13.90 8.78 -6.08
CA ALA A 72 -15.23 8.57 -5.48
C ALA A 72 -16.12 7.51 -6.16
N ASN A 73 -15.52 6.65 -6.98
CA ASN A 73 -16.19 5.62 -7.75
C ASN A 73 -15.59 4.25 -7.38
N TYR A 74 -15.81 3.83 -6.13
CA TYR A 74 -15.40 2.51 -5.66
C TYR A 74 -16.08 1.40 -6.47
N ILE A 75 -15.29 0.39 -6.83
CA ILE A 75 -15.76 -0.85 -7.44
C ILE A 75 -15.53 -2.00 -6.45
N ASP A 76 -16.57 -2.80 -6.21
CA ASP A 76 -16.52 -3.92 -5.27
C ASP A 76 -15.83 -5.15 -5.86
N ALA A 77 -14.56 -4.97 -6.23
CA ALA A 77 -13.75 -6.01 -6.88
C ALA A 77 -13.11 -7.00 -5.90
N PHE A 78 -13.05 -6.64 -4.61
CA PHE A 78 -12.22 -7.30 -3.63
C PHE A 78 -13.06 -7.98 -2.55
N LYS A 79 -12.79 -9.28 -2.30
CA LYS A 79 -13.17 -9.92 -1.04
C LYS A 79 -11.96 -9.91 -0.12
N TRP A 80 -12.02 -9.05 0.90
CA TRP A 80 -10.89 -8.83 1.82
C TRP A 80 -10.70 -10.02 2.76
N VAL A 81 -9.48 -10.58 2.79
CA VAL A 81 -9.12 -11.52 3.86
C VAL A 81 -8.89 -10.77 5.17
N ARG A 82 -9.03 -11.47 6.29
CA ARG A 82 -8.72 -10.92 7.62
C ARG A 82 -7.27 -10.44 7.65
N GLY A 83 -7.06 -9.18 8.04
CA GLY A 83 -5.74 -8.59 8.12
C GLY A 83 -5.24 -7.93 6.84
N SER A 84 -6.12 -7.78 5.84
CA SER A 84 -5.79 -7.11 4.59
C SER A 84 -5.40 -5.65 4.78
N VAL A 85 -4.43 -5.19 3.97
CA VAL A 85 -3.92 -3.81 3.98
C VAL A 85 -3.87 -3.30 2.55
N GLY A 86 -4.43 -2.13 2.31
CA GLY A 86 -4.37 -1.56 0.97
C GLY A 86 -4.84 -0.13 0.92
N PHE A 87 -4.49 0.57 -0.15
CA PHE A 87 -4.92 1.96 -0.36
C PHE A 87 -5.11 2.26 -1.83
N HIS A 88 -5.98 3.20 -2.12
CA HIS A 88 -6.25 3.65 -3.47
C HIS A 88 -5.82 5.11 -3.63
N ILE A 89 -5.03 5.40 -4.66
CA ILE A 89 -4.51 6.73 -4.92
C ILE A 89 -5.58 7.55 -5.63
N ALA A 90 -6.39 8.25 -4.83
CA ALA A 90 -7.39 9.21 -5.25
C ALA A 90 -7.52 10.34 -4.21
N SER A 91 -7.90 11.54 -4.65
CA SER A 91 -8.03 12.71 -3.79
C SER A 91 -9.23 12.59 -2.82
N GLN A 92 -9.20 13.31 -1.70
CA GLN A 92 -10.35 13.48 -0.77
C GLN A 92 -10.95 12.19 -0.16
N GLU A 93 -10.27 11.05 -0.29
CA GLU A 93 -10.79 9.72 0.09
C GLU A 93 -11.19 9.60 1.57
N CYS A 94 -10.52 10.33 2.47
CA CYS A 94 -10.83 10.32 3.90
C CYS A 94 -11.67 11.53 4.36
N GLU A 95 -12.06 12.43 3.46
CA GLU A 95 -12.85 13.61 3.81
C GLU A 95 -14.30 13.26 4.18
N THR A 96 -14.86 12.21 3.55
CA THR A 96 -16.28 11.87 3.63
C THR A 96 -16.56 10.53 4.31
N LEU A 97 -15.64 10.01 5.12
CA LEU A 97 -15.77 8.68 5.77
C LEU A 97 -17.07 8.51 6.57
N ARG A 98 -17.52 9.58 7.23
CA ARG A 98 -18.74 9.59 8.05
C ARG A 98 -20.01 9.84 7.24
N ASN A 99 -19.91 10.23 5.97
CA ASN A 99 -21.07 10.43 5.12
C ASN A 99 -21.57 9.06 4.63
N THR A 100 -22.83 8.73 4.92
CA THR A 100 -23.46 7.44 4.58
C THR A 100 -23.67 7.26 3.08
N SER A 101 -23.79 8.34 2.29
CA SER A 101 -23.96 8.26 0.84
C SER A 101 -22.64 8.26 0.05
N SER A 102 -21.51 8.45 0.73
CA SER A 102 -20.20 8.48 0.07
C SER A 102 -19.78 7.11 -0.45
N LYS A 103 -19.13 7.11 -1.61
CA LYS A 103 -18.60 5.91 -2.28
C LYS A 103 -17.10 5.98 -2.54
N VAL A 104 -16.40 6.82 -1.77
CA VAL A 104 -14.93 6.88 -1.78
C VAL A 104 -14.34 5.52 -1.37
N TRP A 105 -13.22 5.15 -1.98
CA TRP A 105 -12.51 3.91 -1.75
C TRP A 105 -12.19 3.68 -0.29
N CYS A 106 -11.62 4.65 0.43
CA CYS A 106 -11.28 4.45 1.84
C CYS A 106 -12.48 4.04 2.68
N LYS A 107 -13.62 4.72 2.50
CA LYS A 107 -14.87 4.38 3.21
C LYS A 107 -15.35 3.00 2.83
N MET A 108 -15.51 2.72 1.54
CA MET A 108 -16.08 1.47 1.08
C MET A 108 -15.20 0.28 1.43
N MET A 109 -13.87 0.40 1.31
CA MET A 109 -12.93 -0.65 1.71
C MET A 109 -13.04 -0.96 3.22
N LEU A 110 -13.18 0.07 4.07
CA LEU A 110 -13.41 -0.12 5.50
C LEU A 110 -14.74 -0.83 5.79
N GLU A 111 -15.83 -0.41 5.14
CA GLU A 111 -17.14 -1.06 5.29
C GLU A 111 -17.14 -2.51 4.78
N LYS A 112 -16.30 -2.82 3.79
CA LYS A 112 -16.11 -4.16 3.22
C LYS A 112 -15.13 -5.03 4.02
N GLY A 113 -14.51 -4.50 5.06
CA GLY A 113 -13.73 -5.28 6.03
C GLY A 113 -12.22 -5.28 5.83
N ILE A 114 -11.66 -4.30 5.10
CA ILE A 114 -10.20 -4.12 5.10
C ILE A 114 -9.70 -3.79 6.50
N ALA A 115 -8.56 -4.35 6.92
CA ALA A 115 -8.02 -4.10 8.26
C ALA A 115 -7.31 -2.74 8.36
N ALA A 116 -6.69 -2.29 7.27
CA ALA A 116 -6.09 -0.96 7.22
C ALA A 116 -6.12 -0.34 5.82
N THR A 117 -6.31 0.98 5.78
CA THR A 117 -6.22 1.79 4.56
C THR A 117 -5.54 3.13 4.81
N ILE A 118 -5.11 3.77 3.72
CA ILE A 118 -4.42 5.06 3.74
C ILE A 118 -5.12 5.97 2.74
N GLY A 119 -5.42 7.20 3.13
CA GLY A 119 -6.02 8.14 2.21
C GLY A 119 -5.91 9.59 2.67
N PRO A 120 -6.10 10.53 1.74
CA PRO A 120 -6.01 11.94 2.05
C PRO A 120 -7.28 12.50 2.70
N VAL A 121 -7.12 13.40 3.67
CA VAL A 121 -8.22 14.18 4.28
C VAL A 121 -8.56 15.46 3.49
N GLY A 122 -8.18 15.53 2.21
CA GLY A 122 -8.41 16.64 1.28
C GLY A 122 -7.64 16.40 -0.02
N GLU A 123 -7.17 17.45 -0.69
CA GLU A 123 -6.33 17.31 -1.90
C GLU A 123 -4.84 17.13 -1.54
N PRO A 124 -4.19 15.98 -1.85
CA PRO A 124 -2.81 15.71 -1.43
C PRO A 124 -1.77 15.88 -2.55
N TYR A 125 -2.19 15.95 -3.83
CA TYR A 125 -1.39 15.54 -4.99
C TYR A 125 -0.89 14.09 -4.89
N VAL A 126 -0.61 13.45 -6.04
CA VAL A 126 -0.14 12.05 -6.10
C VAL A 126 1.11 11.81 -5.24
N GLN A 127 1.99 12.82 -5.16
CA GLN A 127 3.29 12.74 -4.49
C GLN A 127 3.23 12.68 -2.96
N ALA A 128 2.07 12.93 -2.35
CA ALA A 128 1.94 12.83 -0.91
C ALA A 128 1.56 11.43 -0.42
N PHE A 129 1.10 10.55 -1.31
CA PHE A 129 0.84 9.17 -0.94
C PHE A 129 2.13 8.44 -0.53
N PRO A 130 2.05 7.46 0.38
CA PRO A 130 3.17 6.55 0.58
C PRO A 130 3.62 5.92 -0.73
N VAL A 131 4.92 5.88 -0.97
CA VAL A 131 5.47 5.26 -2.18
C VAL A 131 5.14 3.75 -2.13
N PRO A 132 4.31 3.22 -3.05
CA PRO A 132 3.80 1.84 -2.94
C PRO A 132 4.89 0.79 -2.77
N GLU A 133 5.95 0.86 -3.59
CA GLU A 133 7.09 -0.05 -3.53
C GLU A 133 7.71 -0.11 -2.13
N VAL A 134 7.92 1.05 -1.51
CA VAL A 134 8.56 1.17 -0.20
C VAL A 134 7.61 0.68 0.89
N PHE A 135 6.35 1.12 0.85
CA PHE A 135 5.35 0.74 1.83
C PHE A 135 5.14 -0.78 1.90
N PHE A 136 4.84 -1.42 0.76
CA PHE A 136 4.62 -2.87 0.73
C PHE A 136 5.92 -3.65 0.95
N GLY A 137 7.07 -3.14 0.49
CA GLY A 137 8.37 -3.74 0.80
C GLY A 137 8.61 -3.84 2.30
N LEU A 138 8.46 -2.73 3.02
CA LEU A 138 8.62 -2.69 4.48
C LEU A 138 7.62 -3.58 5.22
N LEU A 139 6.36 -3.59 4.76
CA LEU A 139 5.32 -4.42 5.34
C LEU A 139 5.69 -5.91 5.23
N LEU A 140 6.14 -6.35 4.05
CA LEU A 140 6.53 -7.75 3.79
C LEU A 140 7.79 -8.19 4.56
N GLU A 141 8.71 -7.26 4.86
CA GLU A 141 9.86 -7.55 5.72
C GLU A 141 9.44 -7.98 7.13
N GLY A 142 8.27 -7.53 7.60
CA GLY A 142 7.65 -8.02 8.84
C GLY A 142 8.40 -7.63 10.12
N LYS A 143 9.27 -6.61 10.06
CA LYS A 143 10.02 -6.08 11.20
C LYS A 143 9.31 -4.87 11.83
N ALA A 144 8.87 -3.96 10.98
CA ALA A 144 8.22 -2.71 11.34
C ALA A 144 6.71 -2.90 11.59
N THR A 145 6.11 -2.01 12.40
CA THR A 145 4.66 -1.88 12.52
C THR A 145 4.06 -1.20 11.30
N LEU A 146 2.74 -1.30 11.13
CA LEU A 146 2.01 -0.57 10.11
C LEU A 146 2.28 0.94 10.14
N ALA A 147 2.32 1.54 11.34
CA ALA A 147 2.62 2.96 11.50
C ALA A 147 4.05 3.32 11.08
N GLU A 148 5.04 2.46 11.41
CA GLU A 148 6.43 2.65 11.00
C GLU A 148 6.60 2.51 9.49
N CYS A 149 5.90 1.55 8.86
CA CYS A 149 5.88 1.38 7.40
C CYS A 149 5.29 2.62 6.73
N TYR A 150 4.16 3.11 7.23
CA TYR A 150 3.51 4.33 6.74
C TYR A 150 4.42 5.55 6.87
N ALA A 151 4.99 5.80 8.05
CA ALA A 151 5.86 6.95 8.28
C ALA A 151 7.12 6.91 7.41
N SER A 152 7.71 5.73 7.21
CA SER A 152 8.95 5.57 6.44
C SER A 152 8.75 5.68 4.92
N SER A 153 7.54 5.41 4.44
CA SER A 153 7.21 5.47 3.01
C SER A 153 6.48 6.75 2.61
N SER A 154 6.02 7.57 3.56
CA SER A 154 5.33 8.83 3.31
C SER A 154 6.33 9.96 3.02
N PRO A 155 6.24 10.64 1.87
CA PRO A 155 7.17 11.72 1.54
C PRO A 155 7.00 12.98 2.41
N PHE A 156 5.80 13.18 2.98
CA PHE A 156 5.48 14.31 3.84
C PHE A 156 4.87 13.83 5.16
N LEU A 157 5.18 14.55 6.24
CA LEU A 157 4.55 14.35 7.54
C LEU A 157 3.45 15.39 7.74
N SER A 158 2.31 14.98 8.30
CA SER A 158 1.21 15.87 8.70
C SER A 158 0.46 16.60 7.55
N TRP A 159 0.64 16.20 6.29
CA TRP A 159 -0.01 16.82 5.12
C TRP A 159 -0.23 15.83 3.97
N ARG A 160 -1.41 15.69 3.37
CA ARG A 160 -2.75 15.62 3.99
C ARG A 160 -3.17 14.15 4.17
N MET A 161 -2.24 13.26 4.49
CA MET A 161 -2.47 11.81 4.56
C MET A 161 -2.84 11.34 5.96
N VAL A 162 -3.72 10.35 6.05
CA VAL A 162 -4.02 9.61 7.29
C VAL A 162 -3.93 8.11 7.05
N LEU A 163 -3.35 7.40 8.02
CA LEU A 163 -3.42 5.95 8.13
C LEU A 163 -4.61 5.59 9.02
N ILE A 164 -5.48 4.69 8.55
CA ILE A 164 -6.60 4.13 9.30
C ILE A 164 -6.32 2.65 9.51
N GLY A 165 -6.20 2.22 10.76
CA GLY A 165 -5.89 0.85 11.15
C GLY A 165 -5.23 0.81 12.53
N ASP A 166 -4.92 -0.39 13.02
CA ASP A 166 -4.13 -0.55 14.25
C ASP A 166 -2.65 -0.18 13.97
N PRO A 167 -2.10 0.87 14.60
CA PRO A 167 -0.73 1.32 14.35
C PRO A 167 0.33 0.28 14.71
N LEU A 168 0.03 -0.68 15.60
CA LEU A 168 0.93 -1.76 16.00
C LEU A 168 0.80 -3.01 15.13
N TYR A 169 -0.08 -2.99 14.12
CA TYR A 169 -0.34 -4.15 13.28
C TYR A 169 0.92 -4.62 12.53
N LYS A 170 1.17 -5.94 12.53
CA LYS A 170 2.32 -6.61 11.88
C LYS A 170 1.89 -7.88 11.14
N PRO A 171 1.23 -7.76 9.96
CA PRO A 171 0.66 -8.91 9.24
C PRO A 171 1.68 -9.99 8.88
N PHE A 172 2.94 -9.59 8.72
CA PHE A 172 4.01 -10.46 8.24
C PHE A 172 5.11 -10.70 9.29
N SER A 173 4.79 -10.52 10.58
CA SER A 173 5.73 -10.65 11.68
C SER A 173 6.62 -11.89 11.56
N THR A 174 7.94 -11.67 11.52
CA THR A 174 8.92 -12.76 11.45
C THR A 174 8.87 -13.69 12.67
N ALA A 175 8.52 -13.17 13.85
CA ALA A 175 8.32 -13.97 15.05
C ALA A 175 7.13 -14.93 14.90
N GLN A 176 6.03 -14.46 14.30
CA GLN A 176 4.84 -15.27 14.04
C GLN A 176 5.10 -16.34 12.97
N ARG A 177 5.92 -16.04 11.96
CA ARG A 177 6.35 -17.03 10.95
C ARG A 177 7.21 -18.15 11.54
N ARG A 178 8.13 -17.82 12.46
CA ARG A 178 8.94 -18.82 13.17
C ARG A 178 8.08 -19.72 14.08
N GLY A 179 7.09 -19.13 14.74
CA GLY A 179 6.12 -19.88 15.55
C GLY A 179 5.33 -20.90 14.73
N ASN A 180 4.79 -20.50 13.57
CA ASN A 180 4.02 -21.41 12.70
C ASN A 180 4.88 -22.50 12.05
N SER A 181 6.18 -22.26 11.80
CA SER A 181 7.08 -23.31 11.29
C SER A 181 7.45 -24.37 12.34
N LEU A 182 7.38 -24.02 13.64
CA LEU A 182 7.72 -24.94 14.73
C LEU A 182 6.52 -25.78 15.20
N SER A 183 5.29 -25.31 14.99
CA SER A 183 4.07 -26.08 15.29
C SER A 183 3.66 -27.07 14.19
N GLY A 184 4.20 -26.94 12.98
CA GLY A 184 3.85 -27.80 11.83
C GLY A 184 4.52 -29.19 11.80
N ASN A 185 5.23 -29.59 12.86
CA ASN A 185 6.04 -30.81 12.87
C ASN A 185 5.78 -31.74 14.07
N GLN A 186 4.64 -31.61 14.75
CA GLN A 186 4.31 -32.43 15.94
C GLN A 186 3.22 -33.49 15.75
N ASP A 187 2.61 -33.62 14.57
CA ASP A 187 1.68 -34.72 14.28
C ASP A 187 2.11 -35.49 13.02
N ARG A 188 3.02 -36.45 13.19
CA ARG A 188 3.21 -37.63 12.32
C ARG A 188 3.67 -38.81 13.14
#